data_AF-A0A449IEC5-F1
#
_entry.id   AF-A0A449IEC5-F1
#
_cell.length_a   1.000
_cell.length_b   1.000
_cell.length_c   1.000
_cell.angle_alpha   90.00
_cell.angle_beta   90.00
_cell.angle_gamma   90.00
#
_symmetry.space_group_name_H-M   'P 1'
#
loop_
_entity.id
_entity.type
_entity.pdbx_description
1 polymer ?
#
loop_
_entity_poly.entity_id
_entity_poly.type
_entity_poly.pdbx_seq_one_letter_code
_entity_poly.pdbx_strand_id
1 'polypeptide(L)' 'MDTTRRVPGRAYQTVRDPKRLLIEERAEALSAAGYPLPDDDPAMYAEQRLLEAKEAAKNRPLSSFSAT' A
#
# COMPACT_ATOMS: atom_id res chain seq x y z
N MET A 1 -21.57 3.32 -23.70
CA MET A 1 -20.48 4.18 -23.15
C MET A 1 -19.18 3.75 -23.79
N ASP A 2 -18.89 4.21 -25.01
CA ASP A 2 -17.62 3.94 -25.69
C ASP A 2 -16.56 4.91 -25.17
N THR A 3 -15.83 4.50 -24.14
CA THR A 3 -14.72 5.27 -23.56
C THR A 3 -13.37 4.64 -23.88
N THR A 4 -13.22 4.00 -25.04
CA THR A 4 -11.93 3.48 -25.48
C THR A 4 -11.14 4.57 -26.21
N ARG A 5 -10.78 5.66 -25.52
CA ARG A 5 -9.79 6.63 -26.02
C ARG A 5 -8.42 5.96 -26.04
N ARG A 6 -8.11 5.27 -27.15
CA ARG A 6 -6.81 4.63 -27.37
C ARG A 6 -5.82 5.66 -27.91
N VAL A 7 -4.64 5.73 -27.30
CA VAL A 7 -3.53 6.56 -27.79
C VAL A 7 -2.98 5.95 -29.09
N PRO A 8 -2.85 6.73 -30.18
CA PRO A 8 -2.22 6.27 -31.42
C PRO A 8 -0.81 5.71 -31.19
N GLY A 9 -0.46 4.64 -31.92
CA GLY A 9 0.87 4.01 -31.82
C GLY A 9 1.08 3.10 -30.60
N ARG A 10 0.10 2.98 -29.70
CA ARG A 10 0.13 1.99 -28.61
C ARG A 10 -0.66 0.74 -28.96
N ALA A 11 -0.04 -0.42 -28.75
CA ALA A 11 -0.73 -1.69 -28.76
C ALA A 11 -1.46 -1.87 -27.42
N TYR A 12 -2.79 -2.02 -27.48
CA TYR A 12 -3.62 -2.33 -26.32
C TYR A 12 -4.03 -3.79 -26.37
N GLN A 13 -3.94 -4.47 -25.23
CA GLN A 13 -4.40 -5.84 -25.13
C GLN A 13 -5.93 -5.88 -25.18
N THR A 14 -6.47 -6.49 -26.22
CA THR A 14 -7.91 -6.57 -26.51
C THR A 14 -8.64 -7.57 -25.63
N VAL A 15 -7.96 -8.61 -25.19
CA VAL A 15 -8.53 -9.70 -24.40
C VAL A 15 -7.66 -9.94 -23.18
N ARG A 16 -8.28 -10.00 -22.00
CA ARG A 16 -7.58 -10.34 -20.75
C ARG A 16 -6.93 -11.71 -20.91
N ASP A 17 -5.69 -11.85 -20.45
CA ASP A 17 -5.02 -13.16 -20.41
C ASP A 17 -5.81 -14.12 -19.51
N PRO A 18 -6.36 -15.23 -20.04
CA PRO A 18 -7.17 -16.17 -19.26
C PRO A 18 -6.38 -16.91 -18.18
N LYS A 19 -5.03 -16.89 -18.24
CA LYS A 19 -4.17 -17.45 -17.19
C LYS A 19 -3.82 -16.44 -16.10
N ARG A 20 -4.14 -15.15 -16.29
CA ARG A 20 -3.97 -14.15 -15.24
C ARG A 20 -5.16 -14.23 -14.28
N LEU A 21 -4.84 -14.59 -13.03
CA LEU A 21 -5.78 -14.58 -11.91
C LEU A 21 -6.57 -13.25 -11.83
N LEU A 22 -7.77 -13.34 -11.26
CA LEU A 22 -8.52 -12.15 -10.88
C LEU A 22 -7.67 -11.28 -9.92
N ILE A 23 -7.92 -9.97 -9.90
CA ILE A 23 -7.09 -9.08 -9.07
C ILE A 23 -7.29 -9.47 -7.60
N GLU A 24 -8.51 -9.87 -7.28
CA GLU A 24 -8.98 -10.39 -6.00
C GLU A 24 -8.28 -11.71 -5.63
N GLU A 25 -8.27 -12.69 -6.54
CA GLU A 25 -7.57 -13.99 -6.33
C GLU A 25 -6.06 -13.81 -6.13
N ARG A 26 -5.47 -12.87 -6.87
CA ARG A 26 -4.05 -12.53 -6.71
C ARG A 26 -3.79 -11.86 -5.36
N ALA A 27 -4.69 -10.99 -4.91
CA ALA A 27 -4.57 -10.34 -3.61
C ALA A 27 -4.68 -11.37 -2.47
N GLU A 28 -5.62 -12.32 -2.57
CA GLU A 28 -5.78 -13.42 -1.62
C GLU A 28 -4.54 -14.32 -1.58
N ALA A 29 -3.99 -14.71 -2.73
CA ALA A 29 -2.77 -15.50 -2.79
C ALA A 29 -1.55 -14.78 -2.20
N LEU A 30 -1.43 -13.46 -2.40
CA LEU A 30 -0.38 -12.64 -1.79
C LEU A 30 -0.58 -12.52 -0.28
N SER A 31 -1.82 -12.33 0.18
CA SER A 31 -2.15 -12.33 1.61
C SER A 31 -1.80 -13.67 2.28
N ALA A 32 -2.17 -14.79 1.66
CA ALA A 32 -1.81 -16.12 2.13
C ALA A 32 -0.29 -16.36 2.17
N ALA A 33 0.46 -15.69 1.28
CA ALA A 33 1.92 -15.68 1.28
C ALA A 33 2.54 -14.73 2.32
N GLY A 34 1.73 -14.04 3.12
CA GLY A 34 2.18 -13.14 4.20
C GLY A 34 2.43 -11.70 3.76
N TYR A 35 2.02 -11.30 2.56
CA TYR A 35 2.01 -9.88 2.21
C TYR A 35 0.88 -9.16 2.95
N PRO A 36 1.12 -7.93 3.45
CA PRO A 36 0.11 -7.19 4.17
C PRO A 36 -1.08 -6.86 3.27
N LEU A 37 -2.30 -7.01 3.79
CA LEU A 37 -3.48 -6.45 3.15
C LEU A 37 -3.39 -4.92 3.15
N PRO A 38 -4.15 -4.22 2.29
CA PRO A 38 -4.18 -2.75 2.28
C PRO A 38 -4.44 -2.13 3.66
N ASP A 39 -5.28 -2.78 4.49
CA ASP A 39 -5.58 -2.33 5.86
C ASP A 39 -4.37 -2.52 6.80
N ASP A 40 -3.50 -3.49 6.50
CA ASP A 40 -2.28 -3.81 7.25
C ASP A 40 -1.02 -3.20 6.60
N ASP A 41 -1.15 -2.50 5.47
CA ASP A 41 -0.02 -1.98 4.71
C ASP A 41 0.49 -0.70 5.39
N PRO A 42 1.70 -0.72 5.97
CA PRO A 42 2.27 0.45 6.62
C PRO A 42 2.50 1.63 5.66
N ALA A 43 2.57 1.38 4.35
CA ALA A 43 2.68 2.43 3.35
C ALA A 43 1.36 3.20 3.15
N MET A 44 0.21 2.51 3.28
CA MET A 44 -1.12 3.14 3.12
C MET A 44 -1.37 4.20 4.19
N TYR A 45 -0.91 3.94 5.41
CA TYR A 45 -1.08 4.84 6.58
C TYR A 45 0.22 5.53 7.02
N ALA A 46 1.21 5.64 6.14
CA ALA A 46 2.54 6.15 6.51
C ALA A 46 2.50 7.57 7.10
N GLU A 47 1.67 8.45 6.55
CA GLU A 47 1.52 9.83 7.02
C GLU A 47 0.88 9.90 8.41
N GLN A 48 -0.20 9.12 8.62
CA GLN A 48 -0.88 9.06 9.91
C GLN A 48 0.06 8.49 10.99
N ARG A 49 0.76 7.39 10.70
CA ARG A 49 1.75 6.82 11.64
C ARG A 49 2.88 7.79 11.95
N LEU A 50 3.32 8.59 10.98
CA LEU A 50 4.34 9.62 11.22
C LEU A 50 3.83 10.72 12.16
N LEU A 51 2.58 11.13 12.02
CA LEU A 51 1.94 12.11 12.91
C LEU A 51 1.79 11.55 14.32
N GLU A 52 1.26 10.34 14.47
CA GLU A 52 1.12 9.66 15.76
C GLU A 52 2.48 9.49 16.46
N ALA A 53 3.52 9.08 15.72
CA ALA A 53 4.87 8.96 16.26
C ALA A 53 5.44 10.31 16.73
N LYS A 54 5.18 11.39 15.99
CA LYS A 54 5.58 12.75 16.38
C LYS A 54 4.86 13.22 17.64
N GLU A 55 3.58 12.92 17.79
CA GLU A 55 2.81 13.25 19.00
C GLU A 55 3.27 12.43 20.20
N ALA A 56 3.47 11.12 20.04
CA ALA A 56 4.00 10.25 21.08
C ALA A 56 5.40 10.71 21.56
N ALA A 57 6.26 11.17 20.63
CA ALA A 57 7.56 11.72 20.96
C ALA A 57 7.48 13.04 21.75
N LYS A 58 6.50 13.91 21.46
CA LYS A 58 6.27 15.15 22.21
C LYS A 58 5.79 14.91 23.65
N ASN A 59 5.03 13.84 23.86
CA ASN A 59 4.46 13.48 25.16
C ASN A 59 5.39 12.56 25.99
N ARG A 60 6.53 12.16 25.42
CA ARG A 60 7.52 11.36 26.15
C ARG A 60 8.34 12.29 27.03
N PRO A 61 8.33 12.12 28.37
CA PRO A 61 9.24 12.87 29.21
C PRO A 61 10.66 12.57 28.75
N LEU A 62 11.44 13.62 28.46
CA LEU A 62 12.88 13.52 28.31
C LEU A 62 13.39 12.91 29.61
N SER A 63 13.66 11.60 29.62
CA SER A 63 14.36 10.97 30.73
C SER A 63 15.69 11.72 30.83
N SER A 64 15.83 12.53 31.87
CA SER A 64 17.04 13.29 32.14
C SER A 64 18.19 12.31 32.21
N PHE A 65 19.02 12.34 31.18
CA PHE A 65 20.21 11.51 31.11
C PHE A 65 21.21 12.13 32.09
N SER A 66 21.26 11.64 33.33
CA SER A 66 22.32 12.00 34.27
C SER A 66 23.56 11.17 33.94
N ALA A 67 24.47 11.76 33.17
CA ALA A 67 25.83 11.22 33.04
C ALA A 67 26.56 11.43 34.37
N THR A 68 27.07 10.33 34.94
CA THR A 68 28.00 10.32 36.10
C THR A 68 29.43 10.36 35.57
#